data_AF-A0AA40AYA8-F1
#
_entry.id   AF-A0AA40AYA8-F1
#
_cell.length_a   1.000
_cell.length_b   1.000
_cell.length_c   1.000
_cell.angle_alpha   90.00
_cell.angle_beta   90.00
_cell.angle_gamma   90.00
#
_symmetry.space_group_name_H-M   'P 1'
#
loop_
_entity.id
_entity.type
_entity.pdbx_description
1 polymer ?
#
loop_
_entity_poly.entity_id
_entity_poly.type
_entity_poly.pdbx_seq_one_letter_code
_entity_poly.pdbx_strand_id
1 'polypeptide(L)'
;MASPIDVLDAAQRLHYNFIDGRLLVDSSLVSKPPLDISDSAYVKELFGDQYLLTFPSPRLGMSHMVARRQGQYRIYLGHRNGHVVIQAVNRGKVLEYVPSVVFSGTNTCDLPLGLVRDYVHWLDLGSGRLKIRKKPHVWRTRGSDWILEVRKRRAYLGRNKASLVGPYSYLAQMVAGILGGFEDSRKLVIFQPLWPNGTLSVELRNLDLSFLVNDKGLLECREVGAEVDPDQDAGTLYGFRSGLVLRAVGAEGERSILVPLGAVSWSREGIHVSVLMGGADYYVDTFRSTDRGRPYEALFKLALLAFSPEPDTDMLRFFAAYHHLDELRALQPPRHPLFADFEPGQTPTLQSLQRVVSATFDETDFATTVPLRYTSGGAVYTFEGDQEERLSQCRQEADSFADFILQQWPSPEPSAGGFGAQELDVARAMGAVLSEWRRMYRNLRLSEYSDAA
;
A
#
# COMPACT_ATOMS: atom_id res chain seq x y z
N MET A 1 -33.34 25.57 -3.06
CA MET A 1 -33.52 24.44 -3.99
C MET A 1 -32.53 24.64 -5.12
N ALA A 2 -31.52 23.79 -5.24
CA ALA A 2 -30.57 23.78 -6.35
C ALA A 2 -30.69 22.41 -7.03
N SER A 3 -30.96 22.42 -8.33
CA SER A 3 -31.20 21.24 -9.16
C SER A 3 -29.97 20.33 -9.21
N PRO A 4 -30.14 18.99 -9.29
CA PRO A 4 -29.02 18.09 -9.53
C PRO A 4 -28.48 18.37 -10.95
N ILE A 5 -27.19 18.70 -11.04
CA ILE A 5 -26.49 18.81 -12.32
C ILE A 5 -26.48 17.41 -12.94
N ASP A 6 -27.32 17.19 -13.96
CA ASP A 6 -27.21 16.03 -14.84
C ASP A 6 -25.85 16.10 -15.54
N VAL A 7 -24.91 15.27 -15.08
CA VAL A 7 -23.59 15.18 -15.70
C VAL A 7 -23.67 14.27 -16.91
N LEU A 8 -24.09 14.83 -18.04
CA LEU A 8 -23.99 14.19 -19.35
C LEU A 8 -22.51 14.14 -19.77
N ASP A 9 -21.95 12.94 -19.86
CA ASP A 9 -20.69 12.73 -20.57
C ASP A 9 -20.97 13.06 -22.06
N ALA A 10 -20.38 14.14 -22.59
CA ALA A 10 -20.51 14.47 -24.00
C ALA A 10 -19.86 13.40 -24.89
N ALA A 11 -20.41 13.17 -26.09
CA ALA A 11 -19.87 12.21 -27.04
C ALA A 11 -18.47 12.66 -27.51
N GLN A 12 -17.46 11.80 -27.34
CA GLN A 12 -16.10 12.02 -27.83
C GLN A 12 -16.02 11.79 -29.34
N ARG A 13 -15.41 12.70 -30.08
CA ARG A 13 -15.17 12.56 -31.52
C ARG A 13 -13.82 11.91 -31.78
N LEU A 14 -13.82 10.76 -32.44
CA LEU A 14 -12.61 10.09 -32.90
C LEU A 14 -12.30 10.56 -34.33
N HIS A 15 -11.09 11.08 -34.53
CA HIS A 15 -10.57 11.43 -35.86
C HIS A 15 -9.38 10.52 -36.15
N TYR A 16 -9.51 9.66 -37.16
CA TYR A 16 -8.40 8.85 -37.64
C TYR A 16 -7.82 9.49 -38.89
N ASN A 17 -6.57 9.93 -38.81
CA ASN A 17 -5.83 10.41 -39.96
C ASN A 17 -5.24 9.21 -40.70
N PHE A 18 -5.84 8.86 -41.84
CA PHE A 18 -5.43 7.72 -42.65
C PHE A 18 -4.10 7.94 -43.40
N ILE A 19 -3.60 9.18 -43.48
CA ILE A 19 -2.37 9.52 -44.19
C ILE A 19 -1.15 9.25 -43.31
N ASP A 20 -1.24 9.54 -42.01
CA ASP A 20 -0.13 9.37 -41.05
C ASP A 20 -0.42 8.32 -39.95
N GLY A 21 -1.56 7.65 -40.00
CA GLY A 21 -1.97 6.58 -39.08
C GLY A 21 -2.37 7.07 -37.68
N ARG A 22 -2.54 8.38 -37.46
CA ARG A 22 -2.78 8.92 -36.10
C ARG A 22 -4.26 8.92 -35.72
N LEU A 23 -4.56 8.41 -34.53
CA LEU A 23 -5.88 8.50 -33.90
C LEU A 23 -5.92 9.69 -32.92
N LEU A 24 -6.81 10.64 -33.18
CA LEU A 24 -7.07 11.82 -32.37
C LEU A 24 -8.43 11.67 -31.66
N VAL A 25 -8.50 12.09 -30.40
CA VAL A 25 -9.76 12.18 -29.64
C VAL A 25 -10.04 13.67 -29.40
N ASP A 26 -11.19 14.14 -29.86
CA ASP A 26 -11.58 15.56 -29.84
C ASP A 26 -10.49 16.48 -30.44
N SER A 27 -9.95 16.06 -31.59
CA SER A 27 -8.87 16.74 -32.32
C SER A 27 -7.52 16.83 -31.60
N SER A 28 -7.33 16.10 -30.49
CA SER A 28 -6.07 16.08 -29.73
C SER A 28 -5.46 14.68 -29.66
N LEU A 29 -4.13 14.62 -29.64
CA LEU A 29 -3.37 13.39 -29.45
C LEU A 29 -3.44 12.93 -27.99
N VAL A 30 -3.28 11.62 -27.79
CA VAL A 30 -2.92 11.06 -26.49
C VAL A 30 -1.66 11.78 -25.99
N SER A 31 -1.73 12.40 -24.82
CA SER A 31 -0.65 13.22 -24.29
C SER A 31 -0.38 12.92 -22.82
N LYS A 32 0.83 13.27 -22.37
CA LYS A 32 1.16 13.28 -20.95
C LYS A 32 0.33 14.38 -20.28
N PRO A 33 -0.20 14.15 -19.06
CA PRO A 33 -0.81 15.23 -18.31
C PRO A 33 0.21 16.34 -18.06
N PRO A 34 -0.23 17.60 -17.92
CA PRO A 34 0.60 18.72 -17.51
C PRO A 34 1.46 18.41 -16.28
N LEU A 35 2.65 19.02 -16.21
CA LEU A 35 3.65 18.73 -15.17
C LEU A 35 3.12 18.93 -13.76
N ASP A 36 2.31 19.96 -13.53
CA ASP A 36 1.66 20.25 -12.25
C ASP A 36 0.68 19.16 -11.81
N ILE A 37 0.05 18.45 -12.76
CA ILE A 37 -0.77 17.27 -12.48
C ILE A 37 0.10 16.04 -12.27
N SER A 38 1.07 15.77 -13.15
CA SER A 38 1.90 14.56 -13.05
C SER A 38 2.79 14.56 -11.81
N ASP A 39 3.28 15.72 -11.38
CA ASP A 39 4.12 15.86 -10.19
C ASP A 39 3.34 16.02 -8.89
N SER A 40 2.02 16.12 -8.96
CA SER A 40 1.16 16.18 -7.78
C SER A 40 1.33 14.93 -6.92
N ALA A 41 1.54 15.15 -5.61
CA ALA A 41 1.59 14.07 -4.63
C ALA A 41 0.32 13.20 -4.63
N TYR A 42 -0.83 13.77 -4.98
CA TYR A 42 -2.12 13.05 -5.03
C TYR A 42 -2.17 12.04 -6.18
N VAL A 43 -1.61 12.41 -7.33
CA VAL A 43 -1.53 11.52 -8.50
C VAL A 43 -0.51 10.41 -8.23
N LYS A 44 0.66 10.76 -7.70
CA LYS A 44 1.70 9.79 -7.31
C LYS A 44 1.20 8.81 -6.24
N GLU A 45 0.36 9.24 -5.29
CA GLU A 45 -0.22 8.33 -4.30
C GLU A 45 -1.16 7.28 -4.91
N LEU A 46 -1.95 7.65 -5.94
CA LEU A 46 -2.93 6.75 -6.55
C LEU A 46 -2.36 5.85 -7.64
N PHE A 47 -1.39 6.36 -8.41
CA PHE A 47 -0.85 5.71 -9.60
C PHE A 47 0.60 5.24 -9.43
N GLY A 48 1.28 5.63 -8.35
CA GLY A 48 2.72 5.43 -8.20
C GLY A 48 3.52 6.16 -9.27
N ASP A 49 4.69 5.64 -9.60
CA ASP A 49 5.57 6.18 -10.65
C ASP A 49 5.16 5.71 -12.07
N GLN A 50 3.87 5.42 -12.27
CA GLN A 50 3.36 5.00 -13.58
C GLN A 50 3.29 6.16 -14.57
N TYR A 51 3.71 5.92 -15.80
CA TYR A 51 3.54 6.84 -16.91
C TYR A 51 2.05 6.91 -17.31
N LEU A 52 1.38 8.02 -16.96
CA LEU A 52 -0.01 8.24 -17.31
C LEU A 52 -0.15 8.88 -18.69
N LEU A 53 -0.94 8.23 -19.55
CA LEU A 53 -1.42 8.81 -20.80
C LEU A 53 -2.83 9.35 -20.59
N THR A 54 -3.11 10.52 -21.16
CA THR A 54 -4.39 11.23 -20.98
C THR A 54 -4.97 11.75 -22.29
N PHE A 55 -6.29 11.91 -22.30
CA PHE A 55 -7.08 12.59 -23.32
C PHE A 55 -7.67 13.88 -22.73
N PRO A 56 -8.09 14.85 -23.56
CA PRO A 56 -8.95 15.93 -23.09
C PRO A 56 -10.22 15.36 -22.44
N SER A 57 -10.65 15.97 -21.33
CA SER A 57 -11.87 15.57 -20.65
C SER A 57 -13.09 16.32 -21.21
N PRO A 58 -14.19 15.62 -21.55
CA PRO A 58 -15.46 16.27 -21.86
C PRO A 58 -16.23 16.72 -20.61
N ARG A 59 -15.70 16.50 -19.41
CA ARG A 59 -16.40 16.66 -18.14
C ARG A 59 -16.12 18.03 -17.52
N LEU A 60 -17.17 18.77 -17.18
CA LEU A 60 -17.03 20.11 -16.59
C LEU A 60 -16.20 20.06 -15.29
N GLY A 61 -15.21 20.95 -15.19
CA GLY A 61 -14.29 21.02 -14.05
C GLY A 61 -13.18 19.96 -14.06
N MET A 62 -13.08 19.16 -15.12
CA MET A 62 -11.99 18.22 -15.36
C MET A 62 -11.34 18.60 -16.70
N SER A 63 -10.01 18.59 -16.74
CA SER A 63 -9.25 18.95 -17.95
C SER A 63 -8.80 17.70 -18.72
N HIS A 64 -8.50 16.61 -18.00
CA HIS A 64 -7.91 15.42 -18.58
C HIS A 64 -8.65 14.15 -18.15
N MET A 65 -8.68 13.14 -19.00
CA MET A 65 -9.17 11.79 -18.73
C MET A 65 -8.02 10.81 -18.91
N VAL A 66 -7.76 9.96 -17.92
CA VAL A 66 -6.72 8.92 -18.03
C VAL A 66 -7.15 7.88 -19.06
N ALA A 67 -6.25 7.58 -20.00
CA ALA A 67 -6.53 6.70 -21.14
C ALA A 67 -6.85 5.27 -20.71
N ARG A 68 -6.07 4.72 -19.76
CA ARG A 68 -6.29 3.38 -19.21
C ARG A 68 -7.32 3.43 -18.08
N ARG A 69 -8.33 2.57 -18.16
CA ARG A 69 -9.30 2.39 -17.06
C ARG A 69 -8.64 1.75 -15.85
N GLN A 70 -9.08 2.17 -14.67
CA GLN A 70 -8.65 1.60 -13.39
C GLN A 70 -9.77 0.73 -12.82
N GLY A 71 -9.65 -0.58 -13.04
CA GLY A 71 -10.73 -1.52 -12.77
C GLY A 71 -12.00 -1.13 -13.54
N GLN A 72 -13.06 -0.79 -12.81
CA GLN A 72 -14.35 -0.38 -13.41
C GLN A 72 -14.46 1.13 -13.66
N TYR A 73 -13.48 1.93 -13.22
CA TYR A 73 -13.59 3.38 -13.20
C TYR A 73 -12.89 4.02 -14.41
N ARG A 74 -13.52 5.05 -14.96
CA ARG A 74 -12.85 6.08 -15.77
C ARG A 74 -12.32 7.16 -14.83
N ILE A 75 -11.06 7.54 -15.00
CA ILE A 75 -10.42 8.53 -14.13
C ILE A 75 -10.35 9.86 -14.87
N TYR A 76 -10.78 10.91 -14.19
CA TYR A 76 -10.68 12.29 -14.65
C TYR A 76 -9.78 13.08 -13.70
N LEU A 77 -8.95 13.93 -14.27
CA LEU A 77 -8.01 14.83 -13.60
C LEU A 77 -8.38 16.26 -13.97
N GLY A 78 -8.32 17.16 -12.99
CA GLY A 78 -8.63 18.56 -13.20
C GLY A 78 -8.03 19.45 -12.13
N HIS A 79 -8.36 20.74 -12.22
CA HIS A 79 -8.00 21.73 -11.21
C HIS A 79 -9.24 22.37 -10.63
N ARG A 80 -9.22 22.60 -9.32
CA ARG A 80 -10.23 23.39 -8.62
C ARG A 80 -9.52 24.22 -7.56
N ASN A 81 -9.69 25.54 -7.64
CA ASN A 81 -9.07 26.50 -6.71
C ASN A 81 -7.54 26.32 -6.57
N GLY A 82 -6.83 26.06 -7.67
CA GLY A 82 -5.38 25.85 -7.66
C GLY A 82 -4.91 24.47 -7.19
N HIS A 83 -5.82 23.57 -6.80
CA HIS A 83 -5.49 22.21 -6.38
C HIS A 83 -5.90 21.17 -7.41
N VAL A 84 -5.10 20.11 -7.54
CA VAL A 84 -5.42 18.95 -8.40
C VAL A 84 -6.58 18.18 -7.80
N VAL A 85 -7.60 17.89 -8.63
CA VAL A 85 -8.75 17.07 -8.27
C VAL A 85 -8.77 15.81 -9.12
N ILE A 86 -9.09 14.69 -8.48
CA ILE A 86 -9.14 13.38 -9.12
C ILE A 86 -10.53 12.78 -8.90
N GLN A 87 -11.22 12.45 -9.98
CA GLN A 87 -12.54 11.80 -9.95
C GLN A 87 -12.50 10.43 -10.62
N ALA A 88 -13.08 9.43 -9.97
CA ALA A 88 -13.30 8.09 -10.50
C ALA A 88 -14.80 7.89 -10.77
N VAL A 89 -15.16 7.66 -12.03
CA VAL A 89 -16.56 7.55 -12.47
C VAL A 89 -16.87 6.14 -12.95
N ASN A 90 -17.99 5.58 -12.48
CA ASN A 90 -18.48 4.28 -12.91
C ASN A 90 -20.01 4.25 -12.90
N ARG A 91 -20.65 3.99 -14.06
CA ARG A 91 -22.11 3.87 -14.22
C ARG A 91 -22.91 4.97 -13.51
N GLY A 92 -22.53 6.23 -13.73
CA GLY A 92 -23.15 7.42 -13.12
C GLY A 92 -22.74 7.72 -11.67
N LYS A 93 -22.03 6.81 -10.99
CA LYS A 93 -21.46 7.09 -9.66
C LYS A 93 -20.14 7.83 -9.80
N VAL A 94 -20.01 8.94 -9.07
CA VAL A 94 -18.83 9.79 -9.06
C VAL A 94 -18.17 9.70 -7.68
N LEU A 95 -16.93 9.22 -7.66
CA LEU A 95 -16.08 9.23 -6.47
C LEU A 95 -15.03 10.32 -6.64
N GLU A 96 -14.89 11.22 -5.68
CA GLU A 96 -13.82 12.21 -5.63
C GLU A 96 -12.78 11.78 -4.61
N TYR A 97 -11.51 11.83 -4.98
CA TYR A 97 -10.40 11.53 -4.06
C TYR A 97 -10.31 12.64 -3.00
N VAL A 98 -10.15 12.25 -1.74
CA VAL A 98 -9.97 13.16 -0.61
C VAL A 98 -8.55 13.00 -0.07
N PRO A 99 -7.70 14.04 -0.17
CA PRO A 99 -6.33 13.98 0.34
C PRO A 99 -6.26 13.70 1.85
N SER A 100 -5.26 12.94 2.28
CA SER A 100 -5.05 12.57 3.69
C SER A 100 -4.91 13.77 4.63
N VAL A 101 -4.35 14.88 4.11
CA VAL A 101 -4.19 16.16 4.84
C VAL A 101 -5.51 16.78 5.28
N VAL A 102 -6.63 16.43 4.64
CA VAL A 102 -7.97 16.93 5.01
C VAL A 102 -8.41 16.39 6.38
N PHE A 103 -7.92 15.21 6.78
CA PHE A 103 -8.32 14.56 8.04
C PHE A 103 -7.46 14.99 9.24
N SER A 104 -6.42 15.83 9.01
CA SER A 104 -5.46 16.24 10.03
C SER A 104 -5.46 17.76 10.18
N GLY A 105 -6.07 18.25 11.26
CA GLY A 105 -5.93 19.63 11.73
C GLY A 105 -4.68 19.82 12.60
N THR A 106 -4.44 21.06 13.06
CA THR A 106 -3.27 21.41 13.87
C THR A 106 -3.12 20.56 15.13
N ASN A 107 -4.23 20.31 15.83
CA ASN A 107 -4.28 19.50 17.06
C ASN A 107 -5.39 18.44 17.05
N THR A 108 -6.03 18.20 15.90
CA THR A 108 -7.17 17.28 15.79
C THR A 108 -7.09 16.40 14.54
N CYS A 109 -7.10 15.09 14.71
CA CYS A 109 -7.36 14.12 13.64
C CYS A 109 -8.83 13.67 13.65
N ASP A 110 -9.53 13.74 12.52
CA ASP A 110 -10.94 13.31 12.38
C ASP A 110 -11.09 11.77 12.37
N LEU A 111 -10.02 11.07 11.99
CA LEU A 111 -9.94 9.62 11.93
C LEU A 111 -8.66 9.16 12.64
N PRO A 112 -8.63 7.93 13.18
CA PRO A 112 -7.38 7.31 13.64
C PRO A 112 -6.31 7.34 12.53
N LEU A 113 -5.06 7.62 12.89
CA LEU A 113 -3.96 7.80 11.94
C LEU A 113 -3.74 6.55 11.06
N GLY A 114 -3.93 5.35 11.61
CA GLY A 114 -3.85 4.09 10.83
C GLY A 114 -4.95 3.95 9.76
N LEU A 115 -6.06 4.68 9.87
CA LEU A 115 -7.10 4.77 8.83
C LEU A 115 -6.88 5.96 7.87
N VAL A 116 -5.84 6.76 8.10
CA VAL A 116 -5.45 7.88 7.23
C VAL A 116 -4.21 7.54 6.41
N ARG A 117 -3.14 7.02 7.03
CA ARG A 117 -1.85 6.78 6.36
C ARG A 117 -1.88 5.60 5.38
N ASP A 118 -2.48 4.48 5.80
CA ASP A 118 -2.44 3.22 5.05
C ASP A 118 -3.59 3.05 4.04
N TYR A 119 -4.42 4.08 3.91
CA TYR A 119 -5.66 4.05 3.17
C TYR A 119 -5.75 5.21 2.18
N VAL A 120 -6.60 5.03 1.17
CA VAL A 120 -7.02 6.06 0.22
C VAL A 120 -8.51 6.30 0.39
N HIS A 121 -8.89 7.58 0.37
CA HIS A 121 -10.23 8.02 0.73
C HIS A 121 -10.98 8.52 -0.51
N TRP A 122 -12.10 7.87 -0.81
CA TRP A 122 -12.95 8.18 -1.96
C TRP A 122 -14.33 8.64 -1.50
N LEU A 123 -14.65 9.91 -1.68
CA LEU A 123 -15.96 10.47 -1.36
C LEU A 123 -16.93 10.22 -2.51
N ASP A 124 -17.97 9.44 -2.24
CA ASP A 124 -19.10 9.27 -3.15
C ASP A 124 -19.97 10.53 -3.12
N LEU A 125 -19.89 11.35 -4.16
CA LEU A 125 -20.55 12.67 -4.20
C LEU A 125 -22.07 12.57 -4.18
N GLY A 126 -22.64 11.48 -4.69
CA GLY A 126 -24.09 11.26 -4.68
C GLY A 126 -24.62 10.87 -3.31
N SER A 127 -23.92 9.97 -2.61
CA SER A 127 -24.38 9.47 -1.31
C SER A 127 -23.78 10.16 -0.08
N GLY A 128 -22.72 10.96 -0.24
CA GLY A 128 -21.97 11.56 0.87
C GLY A 128 -21.24 10.53 1.73
N ARG A 129 -20.92 9.36 1.16
CA ARG A 129 -20.19 8.28 1.84
C ARG A 129 -18.72 8.31 1.44
N LEU A 130 -17.84 8.44 2.42
CA LEU A 130 -16.40 8.32 2.25
C LEU A 130 -15.99 6.85 2.37
N LYS A 131 -15.45 6.28 1.29
CA LYS A 131 -14.92 4.92 1.24
C LYS A 131 -13.43 4.97 1.57
N ILE A 132 -13.04 4.32 2.66
CA ILE A 132 -11.67 4.30 3.18
C ILE A 132 -11.05 2.95 2.76
N ARG A 133 -10.28 2.94 1.68
CA ARG A 133 -9.78 1.72 1.01
C ARG A 133 -8.31 1.48 1.32
N LYS A 134 -7.96 0.31 1.87
CA LYS A 134 -6.56 0.01 2.25
C LYS A 134 -5.67 -0.20 1.02
N LYS A 135 -4.49 0.42 1.02
CA LYS A 135 -3.45 0.27 0.00
C LYS A 135 -2.97 -1.21 -0.04
N PRO A 136 -2.55 -1.74 -1.21
CA PRO A 136 -2.54 -1.09 -2.54
C PRO A 136 -3.90 -1.18 -3.29
N HIS A 137 -4.94 -1.80 -2.70
CA HIS A 137 -6.21 -2.08 -3.38
C HIS A 137 -7.19 -0.89 -3.42
N VAL A 138 -6.74 0.25 -3.94
CA VAL A 138 -7.45 1.54 -3.85
C VAL A 138 -8.64 1.67 -4.83
N TRP A 139 -8.72 0.81 -5.84
CA TRP A 139 -9.73 0.87 -6.90
C TRP A 139 -10.94 -0.04 -6.66
N ARG A 140 -10.95 -0.88 -5.61
CA ARG A 140 -12.06 -1.78 -5.28
C ARG A 140 -12.45 -1.63 -3.82
N THR A 141 -13.76 -1.61 -3.54
CA THR A 141 -14.25 -1.69 -2.17
C THR A 141 -14.32 -3.15 -1.71
N ARG A 142 -13.69 -3.46 -0.60
CA ARG A 142 -13.69 -4.76 0.09
C ARG A 142 -14.71 -4.78 1.23
N GLY A 143 -15.07 -5.98 1.67
CA GLY A 143 -15.93 -6.16 2.85
C GLY A 143 -15.28 -5.72 4.16
N SER A 144 -13.95 -5.60 4.18
CA SER A 144 -13.13 -5.15 5.32
C SER A 144 -12.72 -3.67 5.24
N ASP A 145 -13.22 -2.92 4.26
CA ASP A 145 -12.94 -1.49 4.18
C ASP A 145 -13.89 -0.71 5.10
N TRP A 146 -13.41 0.41 5.65
CA TRP A 146 -14.21 1.32 6.45
C TRP A 146 -15.02 2.26 5.55
N ILE A 147 -16.24 2.59 5.98
CA ILE A 147 -17.11 3.55 5.30
C ILE A 147 -17.54 4.59 6.33
N LEU A 148 -17.25 5.87 6.06
CA LEU A 148 -17.72 7.00 6.84
C LEU A 148 -18.92 7.66 6.14
N GLU A 149 -20.08 7.64 6.81
CA GLU A 149 -21.23 8.46 6.44
C GLU A 149 -21.02 9.88 6.96
N VAL A 150 -20.47 10.76 6.12
CA VAL A 150 -20.02 12.12 6.51
C VAL A 150 -21.14 12.91 7.18
N ARG A 151 -22.35 12.89 6.59
CA ARG A 151 -23.52 13.62 7.12
C ARG A 151 -23.98 13.11 8.48
N LYS A 152 -23.82 11.81 8.75
CA LYS A 152 -24.21 11.19 10.02
C LYS A 152 -23.08 11.13 11.04
N ARG A 153 -21.86 11.56 10.65
CA ARG A 153 -20.63 11.46 11.46
C ARG A 153 -20.42 10.06 12.04
N ARG A 154 -20.72 9.03 11.24
CA ARG A 154 -20.66 7.62 11.65
C ARG A 154 -19.82 6.82 10.69
N ALA A 155 -18.78 6.18 11.20
CA ALA A 155 -17.96 5.24 10.45
C ALA A 155 -18.24 3.80 10.86
N TYR A 156 -18.30 2.90 9.89
CA TYR A 156 -18.55 1.48 10.11
C TYR A 156 -17.71 0.62 9.16
N LEU A 157 -17.38 -0.58 9.61
CA LEU A 157 -16.72 -1.59 8.80
C LEU A 157 -17.71 -2.17 7.79
N GLY A 158 -17.25 -2.45 6.57
CA GLY A 158 -18.07 -2.93 5.46
C GLY A 158 -19.10 -4.00 5.84
N ARG A 159 -20.31 -3.87 5.26
CA ARG A 159 -21.52 -4.64 5.62
C ARG A 159 -22.01 -4.43 7.06
N ASN A 160 -21.67 -3.29 7.68
CA ASN A 160 -22.11 -2.91 9.04
C ASN A 160 -21.70 -3.96 10.08
N LYS A 161 -20.47 -4.47 9.97
CA LYS A 161 -19.90 -5.49 10.87
C LYS A 161 -19.39 -4.91 12.18
N ALA A 162 -18.95 -3.65 12.17
CA ALA A 162 -18.47 -2.93 13.33
C ALA A 162 -18.73 -1.44 13.18
N SER A 163 -18.86 -0.71 14.28
CA SER A 163 -18.95 0.75 14.33
C SER A 163 -17.67 1.31 14.91
N LEU A 164 -17.08 2.32 14.25
CA LEU A 164 -15.91 3.00 14.77
C LEU A 164 -16.33 3.88 15.95
N VAL A 165 -15.50 3.91 17.00
CA VAL A 165 -15.63 4.85 18.11
C VAL A 165 -14.86 6.11 17.75
N GLY A 166 -15.50 7.27 17.90
CA GLY A 166 -14.88 8.55 17.57
C GLY A 166 -13.65 8.85 18.44
N PRO A 167 -12.51 9.31 17.87
CA PRO A 167 -11.27 9.53 18.62
C PRO A 167 -11.39 10.46 19.84
N TYR A 168 -12.32 11.42 19.82
CA TYR A 168 -12.56 12.37 20.92
C TYR A 168 -13.79 12.04 21.77
N SER A 169 -14.39 10.87 21.57
CA SER A 169 -15.47 10.43 22.44
C SER A 169 -14.93 10.14 23.85
N TYR A 170 -15.79 10.28 24.85
CA TYR A 170 -15.45 9.93 26.24
C TYR A 170 -14.90 8.50 26.35
N LEU A 171 -15.52 7.54 25.65
CA LEU A 171 -15.06 6.15 25.61
C LEU A 171 -13.64 6.02 25.04
N ALA A 172 -13.34 6.73 23.96
CA ALA A 172 -11.99 6.73 23.39
C ALA A 172 -10.96 7.35 24.33
N GLN A 173 -11.33 8.42 25.04
CA GLN A 173 -10.46 9.05 26.04
C GLN A 173 -10.17 8.14 27.23
N MET A 174 -11.16 7.37 27.69
CA MET A 174 -10.96 6.35 28.73
C MET A 174 -9.94 5.29 28.29
N VAL A 175 -10.13 4.72 27.10
CA VAL A 175 -9.20 3.71 26.54
C VAL A 175 -7.80 4.31 26.33
N ALA A 176 -7.73 5.52 25.79
CA ALA A 176 -6.46 6.22 25.58
C ALA A 176 -5.74 6.55 26.90
N GLY A 177 -6.48 6.77 27.99
CA GLY A 177 -5.90 6.93 29.33
C GLY A 177 -5.25 5.65 29.85
N ILE A 178 -5.90 4.49 29.63
CA ILE A 178 -5.35 3.19 30.03
C ILE A 178 -4.08 2.86 29.24
N LEU A 179 -4.11 3.10 27.93
CA LEU A 179 -2.96 2.86 27.03
C LEU A 179 -2.01 4.07 26.94
N GLY A 180 -2.18 5.04 27.85
CA GLY A 180 -1.42 6.28 27.86
C GLY A 180 0.06 6.01 28.11
N GLY A 181 0.93 6.63 27.31
CA GLY A 181 2.37 6.40 27.37
C GLY A 181 2.84 5.15 26.62
N PHE A 182 2.02 4.10 26.52
CA PHE A 182 2.32 2.89 25.75
C PHE A 182 2.19 3.11 24.22
N GLU A 183 1.14 3.79 23.76
CA GLU A 183 0.96 4.15 22.36
C GLU A 183 0.28 5.52 22.22
N ASP A 184 0.52 6.20 21.10
CA ASP A 184 -0.14 7.47 20.81
C ASP A 184 -1.66 7.26 20.59
N SER A 185 -2.47 7.96 21.38
CA SER A 185 -3.94 7.94 21.29
C SER A 185 -4.50 8.12 19.87
N ARG A 186 -3.80 8.89 19.01
CA ARG A 186 -4.20 9.15 17.62
C ARG A 186 -4.08 7.91 16.73
N LYS A 187 -3.28 6.91 17.14
CA LYS A 187 -3.09 5.66 16.41
C LYS A 187 -4.07 4.56 16.83
N LEU A 188 -4.78 4.75 17.95
CA LEU A 188 -5.75 3.78 18.45
C LEU A 188 -6.95 3.67 17.50
N VAL A 189 -7.22 2.47 16.99
CA VAL A 189 -8.44 2.19 16.23
C VAL A 189 -9.40 1.46 17.16
N ILE A 190 -10.34 2.22 17.74
CA ILE A 190 -11.34 1.69 18.68
C ILE A 190 -12.65 1.46 17.94
N PHE A 191 -13.24 0.28 18.09
CA PHE A 191 -14.50 -0.05 17.44
C PHE A 191 -15.34 -1.06 18.23
N GLN A 192 -16.64 -1.00 18.00
CA GLN A 192 -17.62 -1.93 18.53
C GLN A 192 -18.08 -2.88 17.41
N PRO A 193 -17.72 -4.17 17.45
CA PRO A 193 -18.32 -5.18 16.58
C PRO A 193 -19.83 -5.31 16.83
N LEU A 194 -20.59 -5.58 15.77
CA LEU A 194 -22.06 -5.58 15.79
C LEU A 194 -22.70 -6.98 15.72
N TRP A 195 -21.92 -8.03 15.92
CA TRP A 195 -22.45 -9.40 16.08
C TRP A 195 -22.91 -9.62 17.53
N PRO A 196 -23.76 -10.62 17.83
CA PRO A 196 -24.40 -10.78 19.14
C PRO A 196 -23.47 -10.74 20.37
N ASN A 197 -22.25 -11.27 20.23
CA ASN A 197 -21.25 -11.31 21.30
C ASN A 197 -20.04 -10.39 21.01
N GLY A 198 -20.24 -9.35 20.21
CA GLY A 198 -19.18 -8.39 19.90
C GLY A 198 -18.85 -7.52 21.10
N THR A 199 -17.60 -7.52 21.54
CA THR A 199 -17.12 -6.64 22.62
C THR A 199 -16.26 -5.51 22.06
N LEU A 200 -16.21 -4.40 22.79
CA LEU A 200 -15.38 -3.24 22.41
C LEU A 200 -13.95 -3.71 22.15
N SER A 201 -13.43 -3.35 20.98
CA SER A 201 -12.13 -3.80 20.49
C SER A 201 -11.23 -2.60 20.20
N VAL A 202 -9.94 -2.76 20.45
CA VAL A 202 -8.91 -1.73 20.22
C VAL A 202 -7.78 -2.37 19.42
N GLU A 203 -7.44 -1.79 18.26
CA GLU A 203 -6.30 -2.21 17.45
C GLU A 203 -5.16 -1.20 17.55
N LEU A 204 -3.96 -1.69 17.89
CA LEU A 204 -2.70 -0.95 17.90
C LEU A 204 -1.83 -1.49 16.77
N ARG A 205 -2.14 -1.06 15.54
CA ARG A 205 -1.62 -1.65 14.31
C ARG A 205 -0.10 -1.58 14.13
N ASN A 206 0.56 -0.59 14.73
CA ASN A 206 2.02 -0.48 14.62
C ASN A 206 2.75 -1.46 15.54
N LEU A 207 2.06 -1.99 16.57
CA LEU A 207 2.60 -2.96 17.50
C LEU A 207 2.07 -4.38 17.19
N ASP A 208 1.23 -4.53 16.18
CA ASP A 208 0.47 -5.74 15.89
C ASP A 208 -0.27 -6.31 17.11
N LEU A 209 -0.75 -5.43 18.00
CA LEU A 209 -1.52 -5.79 19.19
C LEU A 209 -3.01 -5.49 19.01
N SER A 210 -3.84 -6.36 19.57
CA SER A 210 -5.28 -6.19 19.62
C SER A 210 -5.83 -6.51 21.00
N PHE A 211 -6.70 -5.62 21.47
CA PHE A 211 -7.36 -5.73 22.76
C PHE A 211 -8.87 -5.89 22.58
N LEU A 212 -9.49 -6.67 23.45
CA LEU A 212 -10.94 -6.76 23.61
C LEU A 212 -11.33 -6.41 25.05
N VAL A 213 -12.54 -5.92 25.26
CA VAL A 213 -13.10 -5.85 26.62
C VAL A 213 -13.65 -7.23 26.97
N ASN A 214 -13.14 -7.83 28.04
CA ASN A 214 -13.57 -9.13 28.53
C ASN A 214 -14.78 -9.03 29.46
N ASP A 215 -15.27 -10.16 29.97
CA ASP A 215 -16.48 -10.22 30.82
C ASP A 215 -16.32 -9.48 32.16
N LYS A 216 -15.08 -9.18 32.58
CA LYS A 216 -14.79 -8.37 33.77
C LYS A 216 -14.77 -6.87 33.48
N GLY A 217 -14.92 -6.46 32.23
CA GLY A 217 -14.81 -5.08 31.80
C GLY A 217 -13.37 -4.58 31.66
N LEU A 218 -12.38 -5.50 31.59
CA LEU A 218 -10.96 -5.17 31.45
C LEU A 218 -10.50 -5.35 30.00
N LEU A 219 -9.47 -4.61 29.60
CA LEU A 219 -8.83 -4.80 28.30
C LEU A 219 -7.96 -6.06 28.34
N GLU A 220 -8.23 -7.00 27.44
CA GLU A 220 -7.49 -8.25 27.29
C GLU A 220 -6.76 -8.26 25.95
N CYS A 221 -5.44 -8.41 26.01
CA CYS A 221 -4.56 -8.50 24.84
C CYS A 221 -4.63 -9.91 24.24
N ARG A 222 -5.02 -10.03 22.97
CA ARG A 222 -5.21 -11.33 22.32
C ARG A 222 -3.90 -12.07 22.07
N GLU A 223 -2.87 -11.34 21.67
CA GLU A 223 -1.58 -11.91 21.27
C GLU A 223 -0.80 -12.46 22.46
N VAL A 224 -1.03 -11.90 23.65
CA VAL A 224 -0.38 -12.33 24.90
C VAL A 224 -1.28 -13.25 25.73
N GLY A 225 -2.60 -13.17 25.58
CA GLY A 225 -3.55 -13.93 26.40
C GLY A 225 -3.63 -13.41 27.85
N ALA A 226 -3.45 -12.11 28.04
CA ALA A 226 -3.39 -11.47 29.36
C ALA A 226 -4.24 -10.19 29.40
N GLU A 227 -4.78 -9.87 30.57
CA GLU A 227 -5.58 -8.66 30.80
C GLU A 227 -4.74 -7.52 31.40
N VAL A 228 -5.06 -6.28 31.02
CA VAL A 228 -4.46 -5.08 31.61
C VAL A 228 -4.82 -5.05 33.09
N ASP A 229 -3.78 -5.02 33.93
CA ASP A 229 -3.95 -5.03 35.36
C ASP A 229 -4.49 -3.66 35.83
N PRO A 230 -5.60 -3.60 36.59
CA PRO A 230 -6.05 -2.35 37.19
C PRO A 230 -4.98 -1.69 38.08
N ASP A 231 -4.10 -2.50 38.68
CA ASP A 231 -2.88 -2.01 39.30
C ASP A 231 -1.76 -1.93 38.26
N GLN A 232 -1.33 -0.72 37.92
CA GLN A 232 -0.22 -0.48 36.99
C GLN A 232 1.12 -0.28 37.71
N ASP A 233 1.21 -0.46 39.04
CA ASP A 233 2.50 -0.50 39.74
C ASP A 233 3.13 -1.88 39.62
N ALA A 234 4.22 -1.98 38.87
CA ALA A 234 4.98 -3.21 38.72
C ALA A 234 5.95 -3.48 39.89
N GLY A 235 6.11 -2.53 40.83
CA GLY A 235 7.11 -2.62 41.91
C GLY A 235 8.56 -2.35 41.45
N THR A 236 8.75 -1.95 40.20
CA THR A 236 10.05 -1.71 39.56
C THR A 236 9.89 -0.75 38.37
N LEU A 237 11.00 -0.43 37.69
CA LEU A 237 11.05 0.47 36.53
C LEU A 237 10.40 1.83 36.80
N TYR A 238 10.52 2.35 38.03
CA TYR A 238 9.94 3.63 38.40
C TYR A 238 10.44 4.75 37.49
N GLY A 239 9.49 5.45 36.88
CA GLY A 239 9.75 6.48 35.88
C GLY A 239 9.60 6.00 34.43
N PHE A 240 9.56 4.69 34.17
CA PHE A 240 9.23 4.16 32.84
C PHE A 240 7.71 4.28 32.59
N ARG A 241 7.32 5.24 31.76
CA ARG A 241 5.91 5.63 31.52
C ARG A 241 5.25 4.87 30.37
N SER A 242 6.03 4.11 29.60
CA SER A 242 5.54 3.39 28.42
C SER A 242 5.32 1.90 28.67
N GLY A 243 5.45 1.43 29.90
CA GLY A 243 5.15 0.04 30.26
C GLY A 243 3.66 -0.14 30.51
N LEU A 244 3.10 -1.25 30.02
CA LEU A 244 1.72 -1.66 30.30
C LEU A 244 1.76 -2.96 31.11
N VAL A 245 1.32 -2.88 32.37
CA VAL A 245 1.30 -4.05 33.25
C VAL A 245 0.11 -4.93 32.91
N LEU A 246 0.38 -6.21 32.66
CA LEU A 246 -0.62 -7.22 32.36
C LEU A 246 -0.59 -8.31 33.44
N ARG A 247 -1.70 -9.02 33.59
CA ARG A 247 -1.80 -10.23 34.41
C ARG A 247 -2.51 -11.34 33.65
N ALA A 248 -2.15 -12.59 33.94
CA ALA A 248 -2.74 -13.76 33.30
C ALA A 248 -4.27 -13.82 33.52
N VAL A 249 -5.00 -14.25 32.49
CA VAL A 249 -6.45 -14.46 32.61
C VAL A 249 -6.73 -15.73 33.40
N GLY A 250 -7.22 -15.60 34.63
CA GLY A 250 -7.68 -16.72 35.45
C GLY A 250 -6.60 -17.39 36.33
N ALA A 251 -5.34 -16.97 36.23
CA ALA A 251 -4.28 -17.34 37.17
C ALA A 251 -3.90 -16.11 38.01
N GLU A 252 -4.11 -16.20 39.33
CA GLU A 252 -3.72 -15.13 40.25
C GLU A 252 -2.20 -15.18 40.49
N GLY A 253 -1.50 -14.09 40.20
CA GLY A 253 -0.12 -13.86 40.64
C GLY A 253 0.94 -13.67 39.55
N GLU A 254 0.67 -14.09 38.31
CA GLU A 254 1.61 -13.87 37.20
C GLU A 254 1.35 -12.52 36.54
N ARG A 255 2.26 -11.57 36.78
CA ARG A 255 2.27 -10.23 36.16
C ARG A 255 3.42 -10.13 35.17
N SER A 256 3.18 -9.44 34.06
CA SER A 256 4.18 -9.13 33.05
C SER A 256 4.06 -7.66 32.65
N ILE A 257 5.10 -7.12 32.01
CA ILE A 257 5.10 -5.75 31.52
C ILE A 257 5.30 -5.80 30.01
N LEU A 258 4.31 -5.31 29.25
CA LEU A 258 4.51 -5.03 27.85
C LEU A 258 5.24 -3.71 27.68
N VAL A 259 6.30 -3.73 26.87
CA VAL A 259 7.14 -2.57 26.61
C VAL A 259 7.28 -2.37 25.10
N PRO A 260 7.04 -1.16 24.57
CA PRO A 260 7.40 -0.85 23.20
C PRO A 260 8.92 -0.66 23.11
N LEU A 261 9.55 -0.98 21.97
CA LEU A 261 11.02 -0.98 21.79
C LEU A 261 11.53 0.06 20.77
N GLY A 262 10.77 1.12 20.54
CA GLY A 262 11.10 2.19 19.57
C GLY A 262 12.05 3.25 20.12
N ALA A 263 11.87 4.49 19.65
CA ALA A 263 12.71 5.62 20.08
C ALA A 263 12.49 5.94 21.55
N VAL A 264 13.58 6.23 22.28
CA VAL A 264 13.54 6.57 23.71
C VAL A 264 13.66 8.07 23.89
N SER A 265 12.81 8.62 24.75
CA SER A 265 12.91 10.00 25.23
C SER A 265 12.84 10.01 26.75
N TRP A 266 13.57 10.93 27.37
CA TRP A 266 13.59 11.03 28.82
C TRP A 266 13.67 12.47 29.28
N SER A 267 13.16 12.72 30.47
CA SER A 267 13.23 14.01 31.15
C SER A 267 13.32 13.82 32.66
N ARG A 268 13.91 14.78 33.36
CA ARG A 268 13.91 14.76 34.82
C ARG A 268 12.52 15.16 35.33
N GLU A 269 11.92 14.31 36.14
CA GLU A 269 10.62 14.53 36.77
C GLU A 269 10.81 14.48 38.30
N GLY A 270 11.08 15.65 38.88
CA GLY A 270 11.39 15.78 40.30
C GLY A 270 12.68 15.03 40.70
N ILE A 271 12.50 13.96 41.50
CA ILE A 271 13.58 13.10 42.00
C ILE A 271 13.83 11.86 41.13
N HIS A 272 12.99 11.59 40.12
CA HIS A 272 13.11 10.46 39.21
C HIS A 272 13.34 10.92 37.75
N VAL A 273 13.67 9.97 36.88
CA VAL A 273 13.75 10.18 35.43
C VAL A 273 12.50 9.58 34.80
N SER A 274 11.74 10.41 34.09
CA SER A 274 10.60 9.98 33.30
C SER A 274 11.10 9.53 31.94
N VAL A 275 10.86 8.27 31.60
CA VAL A 275 11.29 7.63 30.34
C VAL A 275 10.06 7.21 29.56
N LEU A 276 9.98 7.67 28.32
CA LEU A 276 8.97 7.30 27.34
C LEU A 276 9.64 6.57 26.18
N MET A 277 9.02 5.49 25.73
CA MET A 277 9.45 4.73 24.57
C MET A 277 8.28 4.57 23.59
N GLY A 278 8.51 4.90 22.32
CA GLY A 278 7.52 4.71 21.27
C GLY A 278 7.54 3.28 20.71
N GLY A 279 6.59 2.94 19.84
CA GLY A 279 6.67 1.73 19.01
C GLY A 279 7.82 1.78 18.00
N ALA A 280 8.38 0.61 17.67
CA ALA A 280 9.43 0.48 16.66
C ALA A 280 8.81 0.09 15.31
N ASP A 281 9.08 0.87 14.25
CA ASP A 281 8.72 0.47 12.89
C ASP A 281 9.69 -0.59 12.35
N TYR A 282 10.98 -0.53 12.76
CA TYR A 282 12.05 -1.45 12.36
C TYR A 282 13.03 -1.68 13.52
N TYR A 283 12.97 -2.83 14.18
CA TYR A 283 13.79 -3.12 15.37
C TYR A 283 15.29 -2.93 15.12
N VAL A 284 15.84 -3.39 13.99
CA VAL A 284 17.26 -3.21 13.65
C VAL A 284 17.64 -1.72 13.55
N ASP A 285 16.80 -0.91 12.91
CA ASP A 285 17.05 0.52 12.75
C ASP A 285 17.07 1.24 14.09
N THR A 286 16.29 0.77 15.08
CA THR A 286 16.29 1.38 16.42
C THR A 286 17.61 1.25 17.16
N PHE A 287 18.44 0.23 16.85
CA PHE A 287 19.79 0.06 17.40
C PHE A 287 20.85 0.68 16.49
N ARG A 288 20.64 0.60 15.16
CA ARG A 288 21.51 1.21 14.14
C ARG A 288 21.48 2.75 14.20
N SER A 289 20.37 3.37 14.58
CA SER A 289 20.25 4.83 14.66
C SER A 289 20.74 5.43 15.97
N THR A 290 20.92 4.62 17.02
CA THR A 290 21.37 5.10 18.33
C THR A 290 22.80 5.65 18.27
N ASP A 291 23.04 6.74 19.00
CA ASP A 291 24.34 7.38 19.17
C ASP A 291 25.30 6.51 20.00
N ARG A 292 26.48 6.19 19.47
CA ARG A 292 27.54 5.45 20.19
C ARG A 292 28.16 6.25 21.33
N GLY A 293 28.19 7.58 21.21
CA GLY A 293 28.64 8.46 22.30
C GLY A 293 27.69 8.43 23.51
N ARG A 294 26.48 7.91 23.33
CA ARG A 294 25.42 7.81 24.34
C ARG A 294 24.73 6.44 24.26
N PRO A 295 25.43 5.35 24.63
CA PRO A 295 24.93 3.99 24.42
C PRO A 295 23.74 3.63 25.34
N TYR A 296 23.37 4.51 26.27
CA TYR A 296 22.33 4.26 27.26
C TYR A 296 20.97 3.88 26.65
N GLU A 297 20.60 4.45 25.50
CA GLU A 297 19.36 4.06 24.82
C GLU A 297 19.42 2.60 24.33
N ALA A 298 20.52 2.20 23.68
CA ALA A 298 20.71 0.83 23.20
C ALA A 298 20.83 -0.16 24.36
N LEU A 299 21.60 0.20 25.40
CA LEU A 299 21.75 -0.60 26.62
C LEU A 299 20.41 -0.80 27.33
N PHE A 300 19.57 0.23 27.42
CA PHE A 300 18.25 0.12 28.04
C PHE A 300 17.35 -0.85 27.26
N LYS A 301 17.31 -0.76 25.93
CA LYS A 301 16.55 -1.70 25.08
C LYS A 301 17.06 -3.13 25.19
N LEU A 302 18.38 -3.34 25.13
CA LEU A 302 19.00 -4.65 25.30
C LEU A 302 18.71 -5.24 26.68
N ALA A 303 18.72 -4.42 27.73
CA ALA A 303 18.35 -4.86 29.07
C ALA A 303 16.89 -5.34 29.11
N LEU A 304 15.94 -4.57 28.55
CA LEU A 304 14.53 -4.98 28.48
C LEU A 304 14.36 -6.32 27.75
N LEU A 305 15.07 -6.52 26.64
CA LEU A 305 15.06 -7.79 25.91
C LEU A 305 15.72 -8.93 26.69
N ALA A 306 16.79 -8.67 27.43
CA ALA A 306 17.50 -9.68 28.23
C ALA A 306 16.72 -10.15 29.46
N PHE A 307 15.81 -9.32 29.97
CA PHE A 307 14.90 -9.64 31.08
C PHE A 307 13.53 -10.16 30.61
N SER A 308 13.35 -10.46 29.32
CA SER A 308 12.14 -11.13 28.85
C SER A 308 12.05 -12.57 29.44
N PRO A 309 10.86 -13.19 29.50
CA PRO A 309 10.69 -14.54 30.04
C PRO A 309 11.55 -15.59 29.31
N GLU A 310 11.74 -15.41 28.00
CA GLU A 310 12.53 -16.28 27.13
C GLU A 310 13.51 -15.42 26.30
N PRO A 311 14.66 -15.04 26.87
CA PRO A 311 15.59 -14.15 26.19
C PRO A 311 16.35 -14.89 25.08
N ASP A 312 16.19 -14.44 23.85
CA ASP A 312 16.98 -14.92 22.71
C ASP A 312 18.36 -14.24 22.73
N THR A 313 19.37 -15.00 23.16
CA THR A 313 20.75 -14.51 23.26
C THR A 313 21.37 -14.18 21.91
N ASP A 314 20.94 -14.84 20.83
CA ASP A 314 21.47 -14.58 19.50
C ASP A 314 20.88 -13.29 18.95
N MET A 315 19.60 -13.01 19.20
CA MET A 315 18.98 -11.72 18.90
C MET A 315 19.62 -10.57 19.70
N LEU A 316 19.93 -10.78 20.98
CA LEU A 316 20.64 -9.77 21.80
C LEU A 316 22.02 -9.45 21.22
N ARG A 317 22.79 -10.48 20.85
CA ARG A 317 24.11 -10.32 20.21
C ARG A 317 23.98 -9.62 18.87
N PHE A 318 22.98 -9.99 18.08
CA PHE A 318 22.67 -9.41 16.79
C PHE A 318 22.38 -7.90 16.91
N PHE A 319 21.46 -7.50 17.80
CA PHE A 319 21.18 -6.08 18.02
C PHE A 319 22.37 -5.30 18.58
N ALA A 320 23.14 -5.91 19.50
CA ALA A 320 24.36 -5.31 20.01
C ALA A 320 25.41 -5.11 18.90
N ALA A 321 25.51 -6.05 17.97
CA ALA A 321 26.39 -5.96 16.80
C ALA A 321 25.97 -4.83 15.85
N TYR A 322 24.67 -4.68 15.55
CA TYR A 322 24.15 -3.54 14.77
C TYR A 322 24.34 -2.17 15.46
N HIS A 323 24.54 -2.14 16.78
CA HIS A 323 24.92 -0.93 17.48
C HIS A 323 26.44 -0.64 17.40
N HIS A 324 27.29 -1.66 17.55
CA HIS A 324 28.74 -1.50 17.71
C HIS A 324 29.59 -1.69 16.45
N LEU A 325 29.18 -2.52 15.49
CA LEU A 325 29.98 -2.82 14.29
C LEU A 325 29.69 -1.80 13.18
N ASP A 326 30.75 -1.21 12.61
CA ASP A 326 30.62 -0.22 11.53
C ASP A 326 30.11 -0.84 10.24
N GLU A 327 30.52 -2.08 9.94
CA GLU A 327 30.11 -2.79 8.75
C GLU A 327 28.59 -2.96 8.72
N LEU A 328 28.01 -3.50 9.81
CA LEU A 328 26.56 -3.75 9.91
C LEU A 328 25.71 -2.47 9.96
N ARG A 329 26.27 -1.36 10.47
CA ARG A 329 25.57 -0.06 10.45
C ARG A 329 25.57 0.59 9.08
N ALA A 330 26.63 0.39 8.31
CA ALA A 330 26.72 0.92 6.95
C ALA A 330 25.75 0.21 6.00
N LEU A 331 25.37 -1.04 6.31
CA LEU A 331 24.38 -1.78 5.54
C LEU A 331 23.03 -1.05 5.50
N GLN A 332 22.61 -0.71 4.29
CA GLN A 332 21.30 -0.12 4.04
C GLN A 332 20.32 -1.25 3.69
N PRO A 333 19.26 -1.46 4.49
CA PRO A 333 18.24 -2.43 4.15
C PRO A 333 17.59 -2.02 2.81
N PRO A 334 17.13 -2.98 1.99
CA PRO A 334 16.47 -2.63 0.75
C PRO A 334 15.21 -1.81 1.03
N ARG A 335 14.95 -0.77 0.22
CA ARG A 335 13.86 0.21 0.42
C ARG A 335 12.45 -0.33 0.14
N HIS A 336 12.26 -1.64 0.18
CA HIS A 336 11.01 -2.29 -0.16
C HIS A 336 10.45 -3.01 1.07
N PRO A 337 9.18 -2.76 1.45
CA PRO A 337 8.61 -3.31 2.68
C PRO A 337 8.20 -4.78 2.56
N LEU A 338 8.08 -5.32 1.35
CA LEU A 338 7.58 -6.67 1.08
C LEU A 338 8.33 -7.31 -0.09
N PHE A 339 8.66 -8.59 0.06
CA PHE A 339 9.31 -9.44 -0.94
C PHE A 339 8.42 -10.66 -1.17
N ALA A 340 8.16 -10.99 -2.44
CA ALA A 340 7.28 -12.09 -2.81
C ALA A 340 8.10 -13.23 -3.43
N ASP A 341 7.78 -14.46 -3.04
CA ASP A 341 8.42 -15.70 -3.52
C ASP A 341 9.96 -15.59 -3.45
N PHE A 342 10.45 -15.23 -2.26
CA PHE A 342 11.87 -15.03 -2.01
C PHE A 342 12.61 -16.38 -2.02
N GLU A 343 13.54 -16.49 -2.96
CA GLU A 343 14.50 -17.59 -3.05
C GLU A 343 15.90 -16.98 -3.06
N PRO A 344 16.79 -17.35 -2.11
CA PRO A 344 18.13 -16.81 -2.04
C PRO A 344 18.91 -17.05 -3.34
N GLY A 345 19.52 -16.00 -3.88
CA GLY A 345 20.33 -16.09 -5.10
C GLY A 345 19.55 -16.37 -6.39
N GLN A 346 18.21 -16.19 -6.39
CA GLN A 346 17.38 -16.39 -7.58
C GLN A 346 17.78 -15.44 -8.72
N THR A 347 17.98 -16.01 -9.91
CA THR A 347 18.21 -15.27 -11.16
C THR A 347 17.18 -15.65 -12.21
N PRO A 348 16.76 -14.72 -13.09
CA PRO A 348 15.90 -15.07 -14.21
C PRO A 348 16.60 -16.11 -15.08
N THR A 349 15.85 -17.14 -15.49
CA THR A 349 16.33 -18.13 -16.48
C THR A 349 15.67 -17.87 -17.82
N LEU A 350 16.35 -18.22 -18.91
CA LEU A 350 15.79 -18.09 -20.26
C LEU A 350 14.41 -18.76 -20.35
N GLN A 351 14.27 -19.97 -19.82
CA GLN A 351 13.01 -20.73 -19.81
C GLN A 351 11.89 -20.03 -19.02
N SER A 352 12.22 -19.29 -17.95
CA SER A 352 11.23 -18.51 -17.19
C SER A 352 10.73 -17.30 -17.98
N LEU A 353 11.65 -16.58 -18.64
CA LEU A 353 11.31 -15.42 -19.46
C LEU A 353 10.55 -15.82 -20.72
N GLN A 354 10.96 -16.90 -21.39
CA GLN A 354 10.23 -17.47 -22.53
C GLN A 354 8.79 -17.79 -22.16
N ARG A 355 8.55 -18.43 -21.00
CA ARG A 355 7.20 -18.70 -20.51
C ARG A 355 6.38 -17.43 -20.29
N VAL A 356 6.98 -16.39 -19.67
CA VAL A 356 6.29 -15.11 -19.42
C VAL A 356 5.94 -14.41 -20.74
N VAL A 357 6.87 -14.36 -21.70
CA VAL A 357 6.67 -13.70 -23.01
C VAL A 357 5.68 -14.49 -23.87
N SER A 358 5.76 -15.82 -23.88
CA SER A 358 4.85 -16.68 -24.66
C SER A 358 3.41 -16.60 -24.16
N ALA A 359 3.18 -16.24 -22.90
CA ALA A 359 1.85 -16.00 -22.36
C ALA A 359 1.23 -14.66 -22.81
N THR A 360 1.96 -13.84 -23.58
CA THR A 360 1.49 -12.52 -24.01
C THR A 360 0.81 -12.49 -25.37
N PHE A 361 0.83 -13.60 -26.12
CA PHE A 361 0.16 -13.73 -27.40
C PHE A 361 -0.49 -15.10 -27.52
N ASP A 362 -1.56 -15.21 -28.30
CA ASP A 362 -2.23 -16.47 -28.62
C ASP A 362 -2.56 -16.59 -30.11
N GLU A 363 -3.10 -17.74 -30.53
CA GLU A 363 -3.48 -17.98 -31.93
C GLU A 363 -4.56 -17.00 -32.44
N THR A 364 -5.37 -16.44 -31.55
CA THR A 364 -6.45 -15.51 -31.91
C THR A 364 -5.94 -14.11 -32.21
N ASP A 365 -4.78 -13.72 -31.68
CA ASP A 365 -4.11 -12.46 -32.01
C ASP A 365 -3.70 -12.39 -33.50
N PHE A 366 -3.56 -13.54 -34.16
CA PHE A 366 -3.21 -13.67 -35.58
C PHE A 366 -4.41 -14.05 -36.47
N ALA A 367 -5.61 -14.16 -35.90
CA ALA A 367 -6.82 -14.51 -36.64
C ALA A 367 -7.30 -13.34 -37.51
N THR A 368 -7.49 -13.60 -38.80
CA THR A 368 -7.92 -12.59 -39.77
C THR A 368 -9.42 -12.34 -39.65
N THR A 369 -9.81 -11.18 -39.12
CA THR A 369 -11.22 -10.75 -39.12
C THR A 369 -11.56 -10.01 -40.41
N VAL A 370 -11.83 -10.75 -41.49
CA VAL A 370 -12.51 -10.17 -42.68
C VAL A 370 -13.79 -10.94 -42.96
N PRO A 371 -14.97 -10.28 -43.07
CA PRO A 371 -16.19 -10.94 -43.50
C PRO A 371 -16.08 -11.36 -44.97
N LEU A 372 -16.57 -12.57 -45.27
CA LEU A 372 -16.74 -13.12 -46.62
C LEU A 372 -17.26 -12.04 -47.60
N ARG A 373 -16.40 -11.52 -48.48
CA ARG A 373 -16.84 -10.86 -49.71
C ARG A 373 -16.89 -11.92 -50.82
N TYR A 374 -18.09 -12.17 -51.33
CA TYR A 374 -18.26 -12.90 -52.59
C TYR A 374 -17.75 -12.03 -53.73
N THR A 375 -16.70 -12.49 -54.41
CA THR A 375 -16.42 -12.08 -55.80
C THR A 375 -16.29 -13.33 -56.66
N SER A 376 -17.13 -13.40 -57.68
CA SER A 376 -17.07 -14.37 -58.76
C SER A 376 -15.79 -14.15 -59.57
N GLY A 377 -14.79 -15.00 -59.35
CA GLY A 377 -13.53 -15.02 -60.10
C GLY A 377 -12.41 -15.57 -59.23
N GLY A 378 -12.00 -16.80 -59.50
CA GLY A 378 -11.17 -17.62 -58.62
C GLY A 378 -9.79 -17.07 -58.28
N ALA A 379 -9.51 -17.03 -56.98
CA ALA A 379 -8.21 -17.32 -56.37
C ALA A 379 -8.48 -17.63 -54.89
N VAL A 380 -8.32 -18.89 -54.49
CA VAL A 380 -8.31 -19.28 -53.07
C VAL A 380 -6.87 -19.06 -52.59
N TYR A 381 -6.63 -17.97 -51.88
CA TYR A 381 -5.41 -17.84 -51.07
C TYR A 381 -5.64 -18.62 -49.78
N THR A 382 -4.77 -19.60 -49.50
CA THR A 382 -4.75 -20.35 -48.24
C THR A 382 -4.32 -19.42 -47.12
N PHE A 383 -5.29 -18.84 -46.41
CA PHE A 383 -5.06 -17.90 -45.30
C PHE A 383 -4.46 -18.59 -44.07
N GLU A 384 -4.65 -19.90 -43.91
CA GLU A 384 -4.12 -20.69 -42.79
C GLU A 384 -2.58 -20.76 -42.80
N GLY A 385 -1.95 -20.83 -43.98
CA GLY A 385 -0.48 -20.88 -44.09
C GLY A 385 0.22 -19.59 -43.66
N ASP A 386 -0.40 -18.44 -43.91
CA ASP A 386 0.10 -17.12 -43.51
C ASP A 386 -0.04 -16.90 -41.99
N GLN A 387 -1.07 -17.48 -41.38
CA GLN A 387 -1.27 -17.43 -39.91
C GLN A 387 -0.24 -18.26 -39.16
N GLU A 388 0.01 -19.50 -39.61
CA GLU A 388 1.03 -20.36 -39.00
C GLU A 388 2.44 -19.79 -39.15
N GLU A 389 2.75 -19.16 -40.29
CA GLU A 389 4.04 -18.52 -40.55
C GLU A 389 4.26 -17.30 -39.63
N ARG A 390 3.27 -16.40 -39.52
CA ARG A 390 3.33 -15.22 -38.63
C ARG A 390 3.40 -15.61 -37.16
N LEU A 391 2.68 -16.65 -36.75
CA LEU A 391 2.74 -17.18 -35.38
C LEU A 391 4.10 -17.85 -35.09
N SER A 392 4.68 -18.55 -36.07
CA SER A 392 6.03 -19.11 -35.97
C SER A 392 7.08 -18.00 -35.83
N GLN A 393 6.96 -16.93 -36.61
CA GLN A 393 7.83 -15.75 -36.52
C GLN A 393 7.68 -15.05 -35.16
N CYS A 394 6.45 -14.86 -34.67
CA CYS A 394 6.20 -14.29 -33.33
C CYS A 394 6.85 -15.13 -32.22
N ARG A 395 6.82 -16.47 -32.31
CA ARG A 395 7.51 -17.35 -31.36
C ARG A 395 9.04 -17.17 -31.39
N GLN A 396 9.63 -17.08 -32.57
CA GLN A 396 11.08 -16.83 -32.71
C GLN A 396 11.48 -15.45 -32.19
N GLU A 397 10.66 -14.43 -32.45
CA GLU A 397 10.84 -13.08 -31.91
C GLU A 397 10.68 -13.07 -30.38
N ALA A 398 9.74 -13.84 -29.82
CA ALA A 398 9.55 -13.99 -28.38
C ALA A 398 10.75 -14.65 -27.69
N ASP A 399 11.32 -15.70 -28.27
CA ASP A 399 12.53 -16.36 -27.77
C ASP A 399 13.74 -15.41 -27.83
N SER A 400 13.89 -14.71 -28.96
CA SER A 400 14.96 -13.72 -29.14
C SER A 400 14.81 -12.54 -28.18
N PHE A 401 13.58 -12.12 -27.89
CA PHE A 401 13.28 -11.07 -26.92
C PHE A 401 13.60 -11.52 -25.49
N ALA A 402 13.28 -12.77 -25.14
CA ALA A 402 13.61 -13.33 -23.83
C ALA A 402 15.14 -13.35 -23.59
N ASP A 403 15.92 -13.77 -24.59
CA ASP A 403 17.40 -13.73 -24.50
C ASP A 403 17.93 -12.29 -24.44
N PHE A 404 17.41 -11.40 -25.28
CA PHE A 404 17.77 -9.98 -25.29
C PHE A 404 17.56 -9.29 -23.94
N ILE A 405 16.46 -9.60 -23.25
CA ILE A 405 16.20 -9.07 -21.92
C ILE A 405 17.07 -9.76 -20.86
N LEU A 406 17.30 -11.07 -20.96
CA LEU A 406 18.13 -11.82 -20.01
C LEU A 406 19.55 -11.24 -19.89
N GLN A 407 20.15 -10.82 -21.01
CA GLN A 407 21.49 -10.21 -21.05
C GLN A 407 21.60 -8.90 -20.26
N GLN A 408 20.47 -8.28 -19.90
CA GLN A 408 20.44 -7.05 -19.13
C GLN A 408 20.40 -7.29 -17.62
N TRP A 409 20.44 -8.54 -17.15
CA TRP A 409 20.52 -8.86 -15.72
C TRP A 409 21.94 -8.66 -15.19
N PRO A 410 22.15 -8.03 -14.01
CA PRO A 410 21.18 -7.42 -13.10
C PRO A 410 21.01 -5.91 -13.34
N SER A 411 19.96 -5.51 -14.07
CA SER A 411 19.54 -4.11 -14.21
C SER A 411 18.26 -3.85 -13.42
N PRO A 412 18.13 -2.71 -12.69
CA PRO A 412 16.89 -2.35 -12.01
C PRO A 412 15.73 -2.10 -12.98
N GLU A 413 16.03 -1.60 -14.18
CA GLU A 413 15.07 -1.32 -15.24
C GLU A 413 15.63 -1.81 -16.57
N PRO A 414 15.21 -3.01 -17.04
CA PRO A 414 15.57 -3.48 -18.37
C PRO A 414 14.84 -2.63 -19.42
N SER A 415 15.41 -2.54 -20.61
CA SER A 415 14.87 -1.75 -21.73
C SER A 415 14.65 -2.62 -22.96
N ALA A 416 13.53 -2.41 -23.65
CA ALA A 416 13.27 -2.97 -24.97
C ALA A 416 13.83 -2.09 -26.11
N GLY A 417 14.49 -0.97 -25.78
CA GLY A 417 15.05 -0.05 -26.76
C GLY A 417 16.10 -0.73 -27.63
N GLY A 418 15.88 -0.72 -28.95
CA GLY A 418 16.77 -1.36 -29.92
C GLY A 418 16.37 -2.78 -30.31
N PHE A 419 15.33 -3.36 -29.72
CA PHE A 419 14.75 -4.62 -30.19
C PHE A 419 13.73 -4.37 -31.30
N GLY A 420 14.00 -4.89 -32.50
CA GLY A 420 13.07 -4.84 -33.63
C GLY A 420 12.23 -6.11 -33.69
N ALA A 421 10.92 -5.97 -33.63
CA ALA A 421 9.96 -7.05 -33.82
C ALA A 421 8.95 -6.67 -34.90
N GLN A 422 8.52 -7.64 -35.71
CA GLN A 422 7.50 -7.43 -36.74
C GLN A 422 6.12 -7.91 -36.28
N GLU A 423 6.07 -9.02 -35.54
CA GLU A 423 4.82 -9.68 -35.16
C GLU A 423 4.60 -9.67 -33.64
N LEU A 424 5.67 -9.65 -32.84
CA LEU A 424 5.54 -9.58 -31.38
C LEU A 424 5.18 -8.16 -30.91
N ASP A 425 4.11 -8.04 -30.11
CA ASP A 425 3.84 -6.81 -29.34
C ASP A 425 4.84 -6.67 -28.18
N VAL A 426 5.95 -5.99 -28.48
CA VAL A 426 7.05 -5.73 -27.54
C VAL A 426 6.57 -4.98 -26.29
N ALA A 427 5.57 -4.09 -26.41
CA ALA A 427 5.07 -3.34 -25.27
C ALA A 427 4.29 -4.24 -24.29
N ARG A 428 3.48 -5.15 -24.83
CA ARG A 428 2.75 -6.16 -24.04
C ARG A 428 3.70 -7.17 -23.41
N ALA A 429 4.67 -7.68 -24.17
CA ALA A 429 5.72 -8.58 -23.69
C ALA A 429 6.55 -7.93 -22.56
N MET A 430 7.02 -6.70 -22.76
CA MET A 430 7.79 -5.95 -21.77
C MET A 430 6.99 -5.69 -20.49
N GLY A 431 5.69 -5.39 -20.61
CA GLY A 431 4.80 -5.22 -19.46
C GLY A 431 4.72 -6.45 -18.57
N ALA A 432 4.68 -7.64 -19.15
CA ALA A 432 4.65 -8.92 -18.41
C ALA A 432 6.02 -9.25 -17.79
N VAL A 433 7.12 -9.03 -18.53
CA VAL A 433 8.47 -9.28 -18.04
C VAL A 433 8.83 -8.33 -16.89
N LEU A 434 8.45 -7.05 -16.96
CA LEU A 434 8.77 -6.05 -15.93
C LEU A 434 8.20 -6.40 -14.55
N SER A 435 7.02 -7.04 -14.46
CA SER A 435 6.47 -7.48 -13.18
C SER A 435 7.37 -8.49 -12.48
N GLU A 436 7.75 -9.56 -13.20
CA GLU A 436 8.58 -10.64 -12.65
C GLU A 436 10.03 -10.21 -12.48
N TRP A 437 10.56 -9.40 -13.40
CA TRP A 437 11.92 -8.84 -13.31
C TRP A 437 12.09 -7.96 -12.07
N ARG A 438 11.14 -7.06 -11.81
CA ARG A 438 11.18 -6.21 -10.60
C ARG A 438 11.03 -7.02 -9.33
N ARG A 439 10.21 -8.08 -9.33
CA ARG A 439 10.10 -9.01 -8.18
C ARG A 439 11.45 -9.67 -7.90
N MET A 440 12.06 -10.29 -8.91
CA MET A 440 13.36 -10.96 -8.79
C MET A 440 14.47 -9.98 -8.39
N TYR A 441 14.52 -8.79 -8.99
CA TYR A 441 15.57 -7.80 -8.68
C TYR A 441 15.49 -7.36 -7.22
N ARG A 442 14.28 -7.19 -6.67
CA ARG A 442 14.09 -6.92 -5.24
C ARG A 442 14.63 -8.06 -4.37
N ASN A 443 14.36 -9.31 -4.75
CA ASN A 443 14.86 -10.48 -4.04
C ASN A 443 16.39 -10.59 -4.12
N LEU A 444 17.00 -10.24 -5.26
CA LEU A 444 18.47 -10.15 -5.37
C LEU A 444 19.03 -9.15 -4.37
N ARG A 445 18.46 -7.93 -4.30
CA ARG A 445 18.90 -6.90 -3.34
C ARG A 445 18.76 -7.34 -1.88
N LEU A 446 17.73 -8.14 -1.57
CA LEU A 446 17.57 -8.73 -0.25
C LEU A 446 18.63 -9.83 0.00
N SER A 447 18.94 -10.66 -1.00
CA SER A 447 19.98 -11.69 -0.89
C SER A 447 21.36 -11.06 -0.66
N GLU A 448 21.71 -10.04 -1.46
CA GLU A 448 22.94 -9.26 -1.30
C GLU A 448 23.05 -8.61 0.09
N TYR A 449 21.93 -8.10 0.62
CA TYR A 449 21.90 -7.55 1.98
C TYR A 449 22.11 -8.64 3.03
N SER A 450 21.47 -9.79 2.89
CA SER A 450 21.60 -10.93 3.82
C SER A 450 22.98 -11.58 3.78
N ASP A 451 23.65 -11.62 2.63
CA ASP A 451 25.01 -12.16 2.50
C ASP A 451 26.07 -11.21 3.08
N ALA A 452 25.77 -9.90 3.10
CA ALA A 452 26.65 -8.88 3.65
C ALA A 452 26.44 -8.64 5.16
N ALA A 453 25.29 -9.06 5.70
CA ALA A 453 24.91 -8.96 7.11
C ALA A 453 25.36 -10.20 7.90
#